data_AF-A0A1E3WMC4-F1
#
_entry.id   AF-A0A1E3WMC4-F1
#
_cell.length_a   1.000
_cell.length_b   1.000
_cell.length_c   1.000
_cell.angle_alpha   90.00
_cell.angle_beta   90.00
_cell.angle_gamma   90.00
#
_symmetry.space_group_name_H-M   'P 1'
#
loop_
_entity.id
_entity.type
_entity.pdbx_description
1 polymer ?
#
loop_
_entity_poly.entity_id
_entity_poly.type
_entity_poly.pdbx_seq_one_letter_code
_entity_poly.pdbx_strand_id
1 'polypeptide(L)'
;MPITAEQLRNLTTGLSAAYQKGLGAAKPQIQVIATILPSTTSAEDYGFLGSWPAIKEWLGDRQLAKLAKHGYTIKNRKFESSITVERDHVEDDQIGQYGLMAETIGQDVSIFPDKLAFELLCNGFTTLCYDGQNFFDTDHPMAAGVVSNIIGNIATDTGEPWFLLDTSRPLKPIVFQNRRDFEFKALDDMNSDHVVLKDEFVYATDGRCEAGFGFWQMAVGSRAPLTKENLNKARKLLRSFTNDNGVPLGSKGTVLVTGGDNEALAEDLLLTNQINGTTNTLYKKFDLLVSEFVLKPTA
;
A
#
# COMPACT_ATOMS: atom_id res chain seq x y z
N MET A 1 -9.79 -26.39 38.34
CA MET A 1 -10.95 -25.73 39.03
C MET A 1 -11.90 -25.32 37.93
N PRO A 2 -13.24 -25.37 38.10
CA PRO A 2 -14.13 -24.97 37.01
C PRO A 2 -13.88 -23.52 36.63
N ILE A 3 -13.72 -23.25 35.33
CA ILE A 3 -13.54 -21.89 34.81
C ILE A 3 -14.71 -21.01 35.26
N THR A 4 -14.36 -19.86 35.81
CA THR A 4 -15.33 -18.83 36.21
C THR A 4 -15.54 -17.82 35.08
N ALA A 5 -16.73 -17.22 35.03
CA ALA A 5 -17.01 -16.12 34.10
C ALA A 5 -16.07 -14.91 34.30
N GLU A 6 -15.55 -14.72 35.51
CA GLU A 6 -14.57 -13.68 35.82
C GLU A 6 -13.21 -13.97 35.17
N GLN A 7 -12.73 -15.22 35.20
CA GLN A 7 -11.49 -15.62 34.53
C GLN A 7 -11.56 -15.38 33.02
N LEU A 8 -12.67 -15.74 32.37
CA LEU A 8 -12.87 -15.51 30.93
C LEU A 8 -12.93 -14.02 30.59
N ARG A 9 -13.65 -13.24 31.38
CA ARG A 9 -13.71 -11.78 31.20
C ARG A 9 -12.31 -11.13 31.34
N ASN A 10 -11.52 -11.59 32.30
CA ASN A 10 -10.16 -11.09 32.51
C ASN A 10 -9.24 -11.48 31.34
N LEU A 11 -9.34 -12.72 30.84
CA LEU A 11 -8.62 -13.18 29.66
C LEU A 11 -8.95 -12.31 28.44
N THR A 12 -10.24 -12.14 28.14
CA THR A 12 -10.69 -11.34 26.99
C THR A 12 -10.28 -9.88 27.09
N THR A 13 -10.35 -9.31 28.29
CA THR A 13 -9.86 -7.94 28.54
C THR A 13 -8.34 -7.85 28.33
N GLY A 14 -7.58 -8.83 28.82
CA GLY A 14 -6.13 -8.89 28.67
C GLY A 14 -5.69 -9.04 27.20
N LEU A 15 -6.32 -9.94 26.46
CA LEU A 15 -6.03 -10.16 25.04
C LEU A 15 -6.44 -8.95 24.19
N SER A 16 -7.59 -8.34 24.46
CA SER A 16 -8.01 -7.11 23.79
C SER A 16 -7.03 -5.96 24.07
N ALA A 17 -6.57 -5.80 25.31
CA ALA A 17 -5.56 -4.80 25.66
C ALA A 17 -4.22 -5.06 24.95
N ALA A 18 -3.78 -6.32 24.86
CA ALA A 18 -2.58 -6.71 24.13
C ALA A 18 -2.71 -6.42 22.62
N TYR A 19 -3.85 -6.75 22.01
CA TYR A 19 -4.16 -6.40 20.62
C TYR A 19 -4.11 -4.88 20.39
N GLN A 20 -4.75 -4.09 21.24
CA GLN A 20 -4.72 -2.62 21.11
C GLN A 20 -3.29 -2.05 21.29
N LYS A 21 -2.48 -2.64 22.16
CA LYS A 21 -1.07 -2.28 22.32
C LYS A 21 -0.29 -2.53 21.04
N GLY A 22 -0.44 -3.71 20.43
CA GLY A 22 0.20 -4.04 19.16
C GLY A 22 -0.25 -3.12 18.01
N LEU A 23 -1.55 -2.87 17.92
CA LEU A 23 -2.15 -1.97 16.93
C LEU A 23 -1.54 -0.56 16.97
N GLY A 24 -1.32 -0.03 18.18
CA GLY A 24 -0.74 1.29 18.39
C GLY A 24 0.80 1.36 18.29
N ALA A 25 1.51 0.24 18.33
CA ALA A 25 2.98 0.20 18.28
C ALA A 25 3.52 0.32 16.83
N ALA A 26 2.74 -0.15 15.86
CA ALA A 26 3.09 -0.14 14.45
C ALA A 26 3.05 1.27 13.84
N LYS A 27 3.91 1.50 12.84
CA LYS A 27 4.03 2.77 12.11
C LYS A 27 3.82 2.53 10.61
N PRO A 28 2.56 2.44 10.16
CA PRO A 28 2.28 2.22 8.75
C PRO A 28 2.76 3.38 7.88
N GLN A 29 3.31 3.04 6.73
CA GLN A 29 3.88 3.94 5.73
C GLN A 29 2.95 4.18 4.53
N ILE A 30 1.83 3.45 4.43
CA ILE A 30 0.88 3.49 3.29
C ILE A 30 0.46 4.92 2.93
N GLN A 31 0.29 5.78 3.93
CA GLN A 31 -0.11 7.17 3.74
C GLN A 31 0.88 7.96 2.91
N VAL A 32 2.13 7.53 2.79
CA VAL A 32 3.13 8.17 1.94
C VAL A 32 2.82 7.90 0.46
N ILE A 33 2.51 6.65 0.10
CA ILE A 33 2.37 6.20 -1.30
C ILE A 33 0.92 6.13 -1.82
N ALA A 34 -0.06 6.06 -0.92
CA ALA A 34 -1.46 5.79 -1.28
C ALA A 34 -2.44 6.85 -0.78
N THR A 35 -3.49 7.07 -1.55
CA THR A 35 -4.68 7.81 -1.12
C THR A 35 -5.65 6.84 -0.47
N ILE A 36 -5.93 7.04 0.81
CA ILE A 36 -6.90 6.23 1.55
C ILE A 36 -8.30 6.77 1.29
N LEU A 37 -9.19 5.90 0.80
CA LEU A 37 -10.58 6.23 0.52
C LEU A 37 -11.51 5.29 1.28
N PRO A 38 -12.63 5.80 1.84
CA PRO A 38 -13.66 4.94 2.37
C PRO A 38 -14.34 4.19 1.23
N SER A 39 -14.70 2.93 1.46
CA SER A 39 -15.54 2.14 0.58
C SER A 39 -16.83 1.76 1.30
N THR A 40 -17.93 1.63 0.55
CA THR A 40 -19.24 1.23 1.10
C THR A 40 -19.83 0.03 0.38
N THR A 41 -19.28 -0.35 -0.77
CA THR A 41 -19.81 -1.42 -1.62
C THR A 41 -18.89 -2.65 -1.67
N SER A 42 -19.23 -3.66 -2.47
CA SER A 42 -18.35 -4.81 -2.69
C SER A 42 -17.16 -4.51 -3.59
N ALA A 43 -17.26 -3.46 -4.41
CA ALA A 43 -16.23 -3.03 -5.32
C ALA A 43 -16.50 -1.57 -5.72
N GLU A 44 -15.49 -0.71 -5.65
CA GLU A 44 -15.63 0.69 -6.04
C GLU A 44 -15.20 0.90 -7.49
N ASP A 45 -15.98 1.71 -8.22
CA ASP A 45 -15.73 2.07 -9.61
C ASP A 45 -14.88 3.35 -9.66
N TYR A 46 -13.75 3.26 -10.34
CA TYR A 46 -12.78 4.34 -10.52
C TYR A 46 -12.71 4.79 -11.98
N GLY A 47 -13.82 4.70 -12.72
CA GLY A 47 -13.89 5.06 -14.13
C GLY A 47 -13.59 6.53 -14.44
N PHE A 48 -13.53 7.39 -13.42
CA PHE A 48 -13.03 8.76 -13.57
C PHE A 48 -11.51 8.82 -13.83
N LEU A 49 -10.77 7.75 -13.54
CA LEU A 49 -9.34 7.66 -13.86
C LEU A 49 -9.18 7.70 -15.39
N GLY A 50 -8.40 8.66 -15.86
CA GLY A 50 -8.18 8.92 -17.29
C GLY A 50 -9.11 9.98 -17.88
N SER A 51 -9.96 10.66 -17.09
CA SER A 51 -10.86 11.71 -17.64
C SER A 51 -10.98 12.96 -16.77
N TRP A 52 -9.89 13.39 -16.14
CA TRP A 52 -9.93 14.58 -15.30
C TRP A 52 -9.95 15.87 -16.14
N PRO A 53 -10.97 16.74 -16.00
CA PRO A 53 -11.02 18.00 -16.75
C PRO A 53 -9.95 18.97 -16.28
N ALA A 54 -9.31 19.66 -17.23
CA ALA A 54 -8.44 20.79 -16.93
C ALA A 54 -9.26 22.04 -16.55
N ILE A 55 -8.72 22.87 -15.65
CA ILE A 55 -9.25 24.21 -15.41
C ILE A 55 -9.01 25.06 -16.66
N LYS A 56 -10.06 25.72 -17.15
CA LYS A 56 -10.03 26.58 -18.33
C LYS A 56 -10.62 27.95 -17.99
N GLU A 57 -10.19 28.96 -18.73
CA GLU A 57 -10.80 30.29 -18.65
C GLU A 57 -12.27 30.22 -19.09
N TRP A 58 -13.14 30.95 -18.38
CA TRP A 58 -14.57 31.00 -18.67
C TRP A 58 -14.83 32.00 -19.80
N LEU A 59 -14.80 31.51 -21.04
CA LEU A 59 -14.97 32.35 -22.24
C LEU A 59 -16.39 32.31 -22.84
N GLY A 60 -17.32 31.58 -22.25
CA GLY A 60 -18.69 31.41 -22.75
C GLY A 60 -19.47 30.37 -21.96
N ASP A 61 -20.38 29.65 -22.61
CA ASP A 61 -21.13 28.56 -21.97
C ASP A 61 -20.21 27.51 -21.35
N ARG A 62 -20.68 26.86 -20.27
CA ARG A 62 -19.89 25.86 -19.53
C ARG A 62 -19.44 24.73 -20.45
N GLN A 63 -18.13 24.56 -20.58
CA GLN A 63 -17.51 23.43 -21.30
C GLN A 63 -17.47 22.20 -20.39
N LEU A 64 -18.58 21.46 -20.32
CA LEU A 64 -18.68 20.25 -19.50
C LEU A 64 -17.87 19.10 -20.11
N ALA A 65 -16.92 18.55 -19.34
CA ALA A 65 -16.19 17.36 -19.76
C ALA A 65 -17.06 16.12 -19.65
N LYS A 66 -16.99 15.23 -20.65
CA LYS A 66 -17.53 13.88 -20.57
C LYS A 66 -16.49 13.00 -19.93
N LEU A 67 -16.80 12.43 -18.78
CA LEU A 67 -15.96 11.41 -18.16
C LEU A 67 -16.08 10.13 -18.99
N ALA A 68 -14.96 9.57 -19.43
CA ALA A 68 -14.96 8.22 -19.99
C ALA A 68 -15.41 7.24 -18.90
N LYS A 69 -16.19 6.22 -19.28
CA LYS A 69 -16.56 5.12 -18.38
C LYS A 69 -15.63 3.95 -18.68
N HIS A 70 -14.38 4.03 -18.24
CA HIS A 70 -13.53 2.84 -18.23
C HIS A 70 -13.91 2.02 -16.99
N GLY A 71 -14.17 0.73 -17.14
CA GLY A 71 -14.65 -0.16 -16.07
C GLY A 71 -13.56 -0.56 -15.07
N TYR A 72 -12.68 0.35 -14.66
CA TYR A 72 -11.67 0.04 -13.65
C TYR A 72 -12.33 -0.04 -12.28
N THR A 73 -12.38 -1.25 -11.75
CA THR A 73 -13.08 -1.56 -10.50
C THR A 73 -12.14 -2.27 -9.55
N ILE A 74 -12.06 -1.78 -8.31
CA ILE A 74 -11.26 -2.43 -7.26
C ILE A 74 -12.22 -3.24 -6.37
N LYS A 75 -12.08 -4.56 -6.37
CA LYS A 75 -12.95 -5.45 -5.57
C LYS A 75 -12.41 -5.59 -4.15
N ASN A 76 -13.23 -5.25 -3.16
CA ASN A 76 -12.87 -5.43 -1.75
C ASN A 76 -12.69 -6.90 -1.39
N ARG A 77 -11.54 -7.27 -0.83
CA ARG A 77 -11.24 -8.60 -0.29
C ARG A 77 -11.43 -8.64 1.22
N LYS A 78 -11.71 -9.85 1.73
CA LYS A 78 -11.86 -10.12 3.16
C LYS A 78 -10.57 -10.76 3.65
N PHE A 79 -10.15 -10.34 4.83
CA PHE A 79 -8.95 -10.84 5.50
C PHE A 79 -9.29 -11.10 6.96
N GLU A 80 -8.67 -12.10 7.55
CA GLU A 80 -8.85 -12.47 8.95
C GLU A 80 -7.54 -12.98 9.55
N SER A 81 -7.44 -12.87 10.86
CA SER A 81 -6.43 -13.56 11.66
C SER A 81 -7.08 -13.97 12.98
N SER A 82 -6.92 -15.23 13.37
CA SER A 82 -7.63 -15.81 14.50
C SER A 82 -6.73 -16.76 15.29
N ILE A 83 -6.92 -16.81 16.60
CA ILE A 83 -6.30 -17.78 17.51
C ILE A 83 -7.38 -18.52 18.28
N THR A 84 -7.08 -19.77 18.64
CA THR A 84 -7.87 -20.52 19.60
C THR A 84 -7.10 -20.72 20.89
N VAL A 85 -7.82 -20.74 22.00
CA VAL A 85 -7.30 -20.94 23.35
C VAL A 85 -7.98 -22.17 23.91
N GLU A 86 -7.21 -23.24 24.14
CA GLU A 86 -7.74 -24.47 24.74
C GLU A 86 -8.29 -24.17 26.14
N ARG A 87 -9.40 -24.83 26.49
CA ARG A 87 -10.03 -24.66 27.80
C ARG A 87 -9.05 -24.99 28.93
N ASP A 88 -8.34 -26.09 28.81
CA ASP A 88 -7.39 -26.58 29.81
C ASP A 88 -6.28 -25.54 30.09
N HIS A 89 -5.80 -24.82 29.07
CA HIS A 89 -4.82 -23.75 29.27
C HIS A 89 -5.34 -22.57 30.09
N VAL A 90 -6.65 -22.32 30.07
CA VAL A 90 -7.28 -21.31 30.94
C VAL A 90 -7.43 -21.87 32.37
N GLU A 91 -7.76 -23.14 32.52
CA GLU A 91 -7.83 -23.80 33.83
C GLU A 91 -6.47 -23.87 34.53
N ASP A 92 -5.40 -24.05 33.75
CA ASP A 92 -4.01 -24.18 34.19
C ASP A 92 -3.25 -22.83 34.26
N ASP A 93 -3.94 -21.70 34.01
CA ASP A 93 -3.37 -20.34 34.04
C ASP A 93 -2.18 -20.13 33.05
N GLN A 94 -2.22 -20.82 31.90
CA GLN A 94 -1.19 -20.77 30.85
C GLN A 94 -1.50 -19.72 29.77
N ILE A 95 -1.97 -18.55 30.17
CA ILE A 95 -2.54 -17.57 29.24
C ILE A 95 -1.54 -16.55 28.66
N GLY A 96 -0.33 -16.47 29.23
CA GLY A 96 0.66 -15.44 28.87
C GLY A 96 1.10 -15.47 27.40
N GLN A 97 1.20 -16.66 26.79
CA GLN A 97 1.56 -16.83 25.38
C GLN A 97 0.53 -16.24 24.42
N TYR A 98 -0.76 -16.30 24.77
CA TYR A 98 -1.84 -15.76 23.94
C TYR A 98 -1.85 -14.23 23.96
N GLY A 99 -1.38 -13.61 25.03
CA GLY A 99 -1.15 -12.17 25.08
C GLY A 99 -0.15 -11.70 24.02
N LEU A 100 0.97 -12.41 23.88
CA LEU A 100 1.96 -12.12 22.83
C LEU A 100 1.36 -12.30 21.43
N MET A 101 0.59 -13.37 21.20
CA MET A 101 -0.09 -13.60 19.92
C MET A 101 -1.09 -12.49 19.58
N ALA A 102 -1.92 -12.07 20.55
CA ALA A 102 -2.87 -10.98 20.36
C ALA A 102 -2.17 -9.66 20.07
N GLU A 103 -1.06 -9.36 20.75
CA GLU A 103 -0.21 -8.20 20.46
C GLU A 103 0.36 -8.25 19.04
N THR A 104 0.91 -9.40 18.60
CA THR A 104 1.40 -9.59 17.22
C THR A 104 0.29 -9.38 16.20
N ILE A 105 -0.90 -9.93 16.42
CA ILE A 105 -2.05 -9.74 15.51
C ILE A 105 -2.43 -8.26 15.41
N GLY A 106 -2.43 -7.53 16.53
CA GLY A 106 -2.65 -6.09 16.53
C GLY A 106 -1.63 -5.35 15.67
N GLN A 107 -0.35 -5.69 15.80
CA GLN A 107 0.73 -5.12 14.99
C GLN A 107 0.55 -5.44 13.50
N ASP A 108 0.26 -6.70 13.16
CA ASP A 108 0.06 -7.17 11.79
C ASP A 108 -1.09 -6.45 11.11
N VAL A 109 -2.23 -6.29 11.80
CA VAL A 109 -3.39 -5.54 11.30
C VAL A 109 -3.04 -4.10 10.93
N SER A 110 -2.20 -3.44 11.75
CA SER A 110 -1.79 -2.05 11.52
C SER A 110 -0.89 -1.92 10.29
N ILE A 111 -0.01 -2.90 10.05
CA ILE A 111 0.93 -2.92 8.91
C ILE A 111 0.31 -3.56 7.65
N PHE A 112 -0.78 -4.30 7.78
CA PHE A 112 -1.41 -5.02 6.66
C PHE A 112 -1.74 -4.15 5.44
N PRO A 113 -2.21 -2.89 5.58
CA PRO A 113 -2.39 -1.98 4.45
C PRO A 113 -1.09 -1.71 3.68
N ASP A 114 0.04 -1.56 4.37
CA ASP A 114 1.36 -1.38 3.74
C ASP A 114 1.68 -2.60 2.87
N LYS A 115 1.53 -3.80 3.43
CA LYS A 115 1.78 -5.05 2.69
C LYS A 115 1.00 -5.08 1.37
N LEU A 116 -0.30 -4.81 1.40
CA LEU A 116 -1.13 -4.78 0.18
C LEU A 116 -0.67 -3.70 -0.82
N ALA A 117 -0.35 -2.49 -0.34
CA ALA A 117 0.00 -1.37 -1.20
C ALA A 117 1.38 -1.52 -1.86
N PHE A 118 2.40 -1.94 -1.10
CA PHE A 118 3.75 -2.16 -1.62
C PHE A 118 3.84 -3.42 -2.48
N GLU A 119 3.14 -4.50 -2.12
CA GLU A 119 3.05 -5.70 -2.96
C GLU A 119 2.39 -5.35 -4.31
N LEU A 120 1.29 -4.60 -4.30
CA LEU A 120 0.65 -4.12 -5.52
C LEU A 120 1.60 -3.24 -6.36
N LEU A 121 2.34 -2.33 -5.70
CA LEU A 121 3.32 -1.48 -6.39
C LEU A 121 4.40 -2.33 -7.08
N CYS A 122 4.93 -3.36 -6.41
CA CYS A 122 5.89 -4.28 -7.01
C CYS A 122 5.28 -5.09 -8.16
N ASN A 123 4.03 -5.53 -8.01
CA ASN A 123 3.28 -6.23 -9.06
C ASN A 123 2.83 -5.31 -10.21
N GLY A 124 3.07 -4.00 -10.13
CA GLY A 124 2.73 -3.04 -11.18
C GLY A 124 3.40 -3.32 -12.53
N PHE A 125 4.51 -4.06 -12.57
CA PHE A 125 5.14 -4.49 -13.82
C PHE A 125 4.37 -5.59 -14.56
N THR A 126 3.42 -6.25 -13.90
CA THR A 126 2.68 -7.41 -14.45
C THR A 126 1.16 -7.31 -14.26
N THR A 127 0.69 -6.26 -13.57
CA THR A 127 -0.73 -6.07 -13.24
C THR A 127 -1.28 -4.87 -14.02
N LEU A 128 -2.38 -5.10 -14.73
CA LEU A 128 -3.06 -4.08 -15.51
C LEU A 128 -3.62 -2.96 -14.63
N CYS A 129 -3.50 -1.73 -15.12
CA CYS A 129 -4.13 -0.56 -14.53
C CYS A 129 -5.35 -0.10 -15.36
N TYR A 130 -5.86 1.10 -15.07
CA TYR A 130 -7.14 1.58 -15.61
C TYR A 130 -7.17 1.77 -17.13
N ASP A 131 -6.00 1.89 -17.77
CA ASP A 131 -5.86 2.07 -19.22
C ASP A 131 -5.67 0.75 -19.99
N GLY A 132 -5.66 -0.39 -19.29
CA GLY A 132 -5.48 -1.72 -19.89
C GLY A 132 -4.03 -2.13 -20.14
N GLN A 133 -3.05 -1.30 -19.78
CA GLN A 133 -1.62 -1.66 -19.73
C GLN A 133 -1.19 -2.00 -18.31
N ASN A 134 -0.03 -2.66 -18.15
CA ASN A 134 0.57 -2.81 -16.82
C ASN A 134 0.80 -1.44 -16.18
N PHE A 135 0.74 -1.33 -14.86
CA PHE A 135 0.96 -0.03 -14.20
C PHE A 135 2.34 0.57 -14.47
N PHE A 136 3.35 -0.29 -14.63
CA PHE A 136 4.64 0.06 -15.17
C PHE A 136 4.81 -0.60 -16.54
N ASP A 137 4.73 0.21 -17.60
CA ASP A 137 4.72 -0.26 -18.98
C ASP A 137 5.46 0.72 -19.91
N THR A 138 5.82 0.25 -21.10
CA THR A 138 6.39 1.07 -22.17
C THR A 138 5.31 1.72 -23.05
N ASP A 139 4.08 1.21 -22.99
CA ASP A 139 3.07 1.44 -24.01
C ASP A 139 1.79 2.09 -23.49
N HIS A 140 1.86 2.97 -22.47
CA HIS A 140 0.67 3.65 -21.98
C HIS A 140 0.06 4.56 -23.05
N PRO A 141 -1.22 4.39 -23.42
CA PRO A 141 -1.86 5.16 -24.47
C PRO A 141 -2.13 6.60 -24.01
N MET A 142 -1.77 7.55 -24.87
CA MET A 142 -1.98 8.98 -24.72
C MET A 142 -2.46 9.58 -26.05
N ALA A 143 -3.03 10.79 -26.04
CA ALA A 143 -3.48 11.45 -27.27
C ALA A 143 -2.39 11.61 -28.35
N ALA A 144 -1.11 11.69 -27.94
CA ALA A 144 0.04 11.88 -28.82
C ALA A 144 0.79 10.58 -29.17
N GLY A 145 0.25 9.40 -28.82
CA GLY A 145 0.90 8.09 -29.05
C GLY A 145 0.97 7.26 -27.77
N VAL A 146 2.07 6.54 -27.58
CA VAL A 146 2.31 5.78 -26.34
C VAL A 146 3.48 6.36 -25.56
N VAL A 147 3.45 6.20 -24.23
CA VAL A 147 4.45 6.72 -23.31
C VAL A 147 4.89 5.65 -22.33
N SER A 148 6.20 5.59 -22.07
CA SER A 148 6.77 4.71 -21.05
C SER A 148 6.86 5.40 -19.70
N ASN A 149 6.66 4.65 -18.62
CA ASN A 149 6.99 5.06 -17.25
C ASN A 149 8.03 4.15 -16.57
N ILE A 150 8.90 3.53 -17.35
CA ILE A 150 9.96 2.64 -16.87
C ILE A 150 11.34 3.27 -17.13
N ILE A 151 12.29 3.04 -16.22
CA ILE A 151 13.72 3.17 -16.49
C ILE A 151 14.36 1.78 -16.58
N GLY A 152 15.19 1.58 -17.59
CA GLY A 152 15.84 0.28 -17.86
C GLY A 152 15.02 -0.58 -18.83
N ASN A 153 15.34 -1.87 -18.84
CA ASN A 153 14.66 -2.89 -19.63
C ASN A 153 14.11 -3.97 -18.69
N ILE A 154 12.80 -3.99 -18.50
CA ILE A 154 12.14 -4.89 -17.56
C ILE A 154 12.30 -6.38 -17.91
N ALA A 155 12.61 -6.70 -19.17
CA ALA A 155 12.84 -8.06 -19.62
C ALA A 155 14.21 -8.62 -19.20
N THR A 156 15.20 -7.75 -18.95
CA THR A 156 16.57 -8.15 -18.61
C THR A 156 17.01 -7.68 -17.24
N ASP A 157 16.43 -6.60 -16.72
CA ASP A 157 16.77 -6.04 -15.43
C ASP A 157 16.02 -6.78 -14.33
N THR A 158 16.76 -7.52 -13.50
CA THR A 158 16.21 -8.37 -12.44
C THR A 158 16.52 -7.88 -11.02
N GLY A 159 17.02 -6.64 -10.89
CA GLY A 159 17.32 -6.03 -9.60
C GLY A 159 16.08 -5.89 -8.71
N GLU A 160 16.31 -5.64 -7.42
CA GLU A 160 15.25 -5.17 -6.53
C GLU A 160 14.67 -3.86 -7.10
N PRO A 161 13.34 -3.77 -7.26
CA PRO A 161 12.75 -2.60 -7.88
C PRO A 161 12.89 -1.36 -7.00
N TRP A 162 12.98 -0.21 -7.65
CA TRP A 162 12.87 1.09 -7.01
C TRP A 162 11.90 1.97 -7.79
N PHE A 163 11.22 2.87 -7.08
CA PHE A 163 10.15 3.67 -7.64
C PHE A 163 10.34 5.14 -7.29
N LEU A 164 10.26 6.01 -8.28
CA LEU A 164 10.14 7.45 -8.06
C LEU A 164 8.68 7.85 -8.20
N LEU A 165 8.07 8.23 -7.08
CA LEU A 165 6.66 8.57 -6.98
C LEU A 165 6.47 10.08 -6.82
N ASP A 166 5.40 10.60 -7.41
CA ASP A 166 4.84 11.89 -7.05
C ASP A 166 3.61 11.70 -6.17
N THR A 167 3.77 12.06 -4.90
CA THR A 167 2.75 11.95 -3.86
C THR A 167 2.25 13.32 -3.39
N SER A 168 2.58 14.38 -4.14
CA SER A 168 2.19 15.77 -3.82
C SER A 168 0.73 16.10 -4.15
N ARG A 169 0.06 15.23 -4.92
CA ARG A 169 -1.33 15.41 -5.35
C ARG A 169 -2.30 14.64 -4.45
N PRO A 170 -3.58 15.06 -4.37
CA PRO A 170 -4.56 14.39 -3.52
C PRO A 170 -4.77 12.91 -3.87
N LEU A 171 -4.80 12.60 -5.17
CA LEU A 171 -4.76 11.22 -5.65
C LEU A 171 -3.31 10.84 -5.92
N LYS A 172 -2.86 9.78 -5.26
CA LYS A 172 -1.50 9.24 -5.34
C LYS A 172 -1.43 8.06 -6.33
N PRO A 173 -0.23 7.53 -6.63
CA PRO A 173 -0.08 6.37 -7.52
C PRO A 173 -0.84 5.12 -7.07
N ILE A 174 -1.06 4.98 -5.76
CA ILE A 174 -1.83 3.88 -5.18
C ILE A 174 -3.10 4.44 -4.52
N VAL A 175 -4.15 3.66 -4.55
CA VAL A 175 -5.39 3.88 -3.79
C VAL A 175 -5.55 2.72 -2.82
N PHE A 176 -5.91 3.03 -1.58
CA PHE A 176 -6.30 2.03 -0.61
C PHE A 176 -7.76 2.27 -0.22
N GLN A 177 -8.62 1.31 -0.56
CA GLN A 177 -10.02 1.36 -0.18
C GLN A 177 -10.22 0.61 1.13
N ASN A 178 -10.69 1.33 2.14
CA ASN A 178 -11.04 0.75 3.43
C ASN A 178 -12.56 0.62 3.55
N ARG A 179 -13.06 -0.62 3.58
CA ARG A 179 -14.49 -0.92 3.65
C ARG A 179 -14.95 -1.25 5.07
N ARG A 180 -14.09 -1.88 5.86
CA ARG A 180 -14.36 -2.23 7.25
C ARG A 180 -13.02 -2.46 7.96
N ASP A 181 -12.81 -1.70 9.02
CA ASP A 181 -11.66 -1.84 9.91
C ASP A 181 -11.64 -3.22 10.56
N PHE A 182 -10.45 -3.66 10.93
CA PHE A 182 -10.24 -4.87 11.70
C PHE A 182 -10.69 -4.67 13.14
N GLU A 183 -11.55 -5.57 13.62
CA GLU A 183 -12.13 -5.53 14.96
C GLU A 183 -11.83 -6.85 15.69
N PHE A 184 -11.27 -6.74 16.89
CA PHE A 184 -11.02 -7.89 17.76
C PHE A 184 -12.32 -8.40 18.37
N LYS A 185 -12.57 -9.70 18.26
CA LYS A 185 -13.78 -10.40 18.71
C LYS A 185 -13.40 -11.62 19.53
N ALA A 186 -14.21 -11.91 20.53
CA ALA A 186 -14.09 -13.10 21.36
C ALA A 186 -15.36 -13.96 21.23
N LEU A 187 -15.17 -15.26 21.07
CA LEU A 187 -16.18 -16.29 21.25
C LEU A 187 -15.70 -17.18 22.40
N ASP A 188 -15.99 -16.73 23.62
CA ASP A 188 -15.47 -17.28 24.87
C ASP A 188 -16.59 -17.68 25.86
N ASP A 189 -17.85 -17.69 25.41
CA ASP A 189 -18.98 -18.16 26.22
C ASP A 189 -18.94 -19.69 26.36
N MET A 190 -18.92 -20.17 27.61
CA MET A 190 -18.96 -21.59 27.98
C MET A 190 -20.17 -22.34 27.42
N ASN A 191 -21.27 -21.64 27.15
CA ASN A 191 -22.49 -22.24 26.59
C ASN A 191 -22.53 -22.16 25.05
N SER A 192 -21.51 -21.60 24.40
CA SER A 192 -21.50 -21.54 22.94
C SER A 192 -21.29 -22.92 22.34
N ASP A 193 -21.97 -23.19 21.21
CA ASP A 193 -21.82 -24.46 20.48
C ASP A 193 -20.35 -24.77 20.16
N HIS A 194 -19.55 -23.74 19.83
CA HIS A 194 -18.12 -23.92 19.55
C HIS A 194 -17.38 -24.46 20.77
N VAL A 195 -17.53 -23.80 21.92
CA VAL A 195 -16.85 -24.19 23.16
C VAL A 195 -17.32 -25.57 23.64
N VAL A 196 -18.59 -25.92 23.46
CA VAL A 196 -19.14 -27.24 23.81
C VAL A 196 -18.64 -28.35 22.88
N LEU A 197 -18.51 -28.07 21.58
CA LEU A 197 -18.14 -29.08 20.57
C LEU A 197 -16.62 -29.20 20.36
N LYS A 198 -15.85 -28.15 20.65
CA LYS A 198 -14.42 -28.04 20.33
C LYS A 198 -13.52 -27.86 21.54
N ASP A 199 -14.08 -27.56 22.71
CA ASP A 199 -13.35 -27.37 23.96
C ASP A 199 -12.26 -26.28 23.91
N GLU A 200 -12.52 -25.24 23.13
CA GLU A 200 -11.63 -24.09 22.93
C GLU A 200 -12.42 -22.78 22.82
N PHE A 201 -11.79 -21.67 23.18
CA PHE A 201 -12.28 -20.31 22.99
C PHE A 201 -11.65 -19.70 21.72
N VAL A 202 -12.38 -18.84 21.00
CA VAL A 202 -11.86 -18.20 19.77
C VAL A 202 -11.66 -16.72 19.99
N TYR A 203 -10.50 -16.22 19.57
CA TYR A 203 -10.20 -14.79 19.52
C TYR A 203 -9.78 -14.43 18.10
N ALA A 204 -10.56 -13.58 17.44
CA ALA A 204 -10.46 -13.36 16.01
C ALA A 204 -10.48 -11.87 15.67
N THR A 205 -9.87 -11.52 14.54
CA THR A 205 -10.03 -10.21 13.91
C THR A 205 -10.32 -10.38 12.43
N ASP A 206 -11.25 -9.59 11.89
CA ASP A 206 -11.61 -9.63 10.48
C ASP A 206 -11.80 -8.23 9.89
N GLY A 207 -11.24 -8.02 8.70
CA GLY A 207 -11.23 -6.74 7.99
C GLY A 207 -11.74 -6.88 6.57
N ARG A 208 -12.02 -5.74 5.93
CA ARG A 208 -12.37 -5.70 4.51
C ARG A 208 -11.78 -4.46 3.85
N CYS A 209 -10.89 -4.67 2.90
CA CYS A 209 -10.16 -3.61 2.20
C CYS A 209 -9.59 -4.15 0.88
N GLU A 210 -8.99 -3.27 0.08
CA GLU A 210 -8.13 -3.65 -1.03
C GLU A 210 -7.24 -2.47 -1.45
N ALA A 211 -6.10 -2.75 -2.08
CA ALA A 211 -5.29 -1.75 -2.77
C ALA A 211 -5.55 -1.78 -4.29
N GLY A 212 -5.43 -0.65 -4.96
CA GLY A 212 -5.44 -0.58 -6.42
C GLY A 212 -4.63 0.59 -6.95
N PHE A 213 -4.52 0.67 -8.28
CA PHE A 213 -3.73 1.69 -8.94
C PHE A 213 -4.51 2.99 -9.10
N GLY A 214 -3.84 4.11 -8.83
CA GLY A 214 -4.24 5.44 -9.23
C GLY A 214 -3.65 5.81 -10.59
N PHE A 215 -3.11 7.02 -10.71
CA PHE A 215 -2.51 7.49 -11.95
C PHE A 215 -1.09 6.98 -12.15
N TRP A 216 -0.87 6.20 -13.21
CA TRP A 216 0.47 5.73 -13.61
C TRP A 216 1.41 6.91 -13.92
N GLN A 217 0.87 8.06 -14.37
CA GLN A 217 1.62 9.29 -14.63
C GLN A 217 2.26 9.91 -13.37
N MET A 218 1.99 9.34 -12.19
CA MET A 218 2.58 9.77 -10.93
C MET A 218 3.68 8.81 -10.44
N ALA A 219 4.02 7.79 -11.21
CA ALA A 219 5.03 6.83 -10.83
C ALA A 219 5.98 6.55 -12.00
N VAL A 220 7.25 6.40 -11.69
CA VAL A 220 8.24 5.78 -12.57
C VAL A 220 8.86 4.60 -11.82
N GLY A 221 8.86 3.43 -12.44
CA GLY A 221 9.43 2.20 -11.90
C GLY A 221 10.71 1.80 -12.60
N SER A 222 11.56 1.04 -11.91
CA SER A 222 12.79 0.50 -12.50
C SER A 222 13.26 -0.75 -11.77
N ARG A 223 13.81 -1.70 -12.52
CA ARG A 223 14.61 -2.82 -11.99
C ARG A 223 16.08 -2.73 -12.35
N ALA A 224 16.48 -1.70 -13.11
CA ALA A 224 17.88 -1.39 -13.39
C ALA A 224 18.59 -0.94 -12.10
N PRO A 225 19.94 -1.00 -12.03
CA PRO A 225 20.68 -0.55 -10.86
C PRO A 225 20.31 0.88 -10.42
N LEU A 226 20.11 1.08 -9.11
CA LEU A 226 19.84 2.41 -8.55
C LEU A 226 21.12 3.25 -8.60
N THR A 227 21.18 4.18 -9.56
CA THR A 227 22.31 5.07 -9.76
C THR A 227 21.84 6.52 -9.90
N LYS A 228 22.76 7.47 -9.64
CA LYS A 228 22.50 8.90 -9.88
C LYS A 228 22.01 9.16 -11.31
N GLU A 229 22.54 8.45 -12.30
CA GLU A 229 22.13 8.61 -13.69
C GLU A 229 20.69 8.13 -13.90
N ASN A 230 20.38 6.90 -13.49
CA ASN A 230 19.06 6.32 -13.66
C ASN A 230 17.98 7.09 -12.90
N LEU A 231 18.28 7.56 -11.69
CA LEU A 231 17.35 8.36 -10.90
C LEU A 231 17.09 9.74 -11.53
N ASN A 232 18.09 10.37 -12.13
CA ASN A 232 17.88 11.61 -12.89
C ASN A 232 17.07 11.37 -14.18
N LYS A 233 17.25 10.23 -14.86
CA LYS A 233 16.40 9.83 -15.99
C LYS A 233 14.96 9.63 -15.55
N ALA A 234 14.73 8.91 -14.45
CA ALA A 234 13.39 8.72 -13.86
C ALA A 234 12.72 10.06 -13.55
N ARG A 235 13.44 10.97 -12.91
CA ARG A 235 12.92 12.31 -12.61
C ARG A 235 12.58 13.09 -13.88
N LYS A 236 13.43 13.06 -14.90
CA LYS A 236 13.16 13.74 -16.17
C LYS A 236 11.90 13.16 -16.84
N LEU A 237 11.76 11.84 -16.84
CA LEU A 237 10.61 11.14 -17.40
C LEU A 237 9.31 11.51 -16.66
N LEU A 238 9.30 11.41 -15.33
CA LEU A 238 8.14 11.75 -14.50
C LEU A 238 7.65 13.19 -14.73
N ARG A 239 8.58 14.14 -14.92
CA ARG A 239 8.26 15.55 -15.20
C ARG A 239 7.79 15.81 -16.62
N SER A 240 7.96 14.85 -17.53
CA SER A 240 7.57 14.99 -18.95
C SER A 240 6.12 14.62 -19.21
N PHE A 241 5.46 13.93 -18.27
CA PHE A 241 4.08 13.49 -18.45
C PHE A 241 3.11 14.68 -18.55
N THR A 242 2.22 14.59 -19.52
CA THR A 242 1.16 15.55 -19.81
C THR A 242 -0.20 14.93 -19.57
N ASN A 243 -1.24 15.76 -19.49
CA ASN A 243 -2.61 15.28 -19.70
C ASN A 243 -2.87 15.05 -21.20
N ASP A 244 -4.07 14.59 -21.53
CA ASP A 244 -4.50 14.32 -22.91
C ASP A 244 -4.48 15.56 -23.83
N ASN A 245 -4.50 16.77 -23.25
CA ASN A 245 -4.41 18.01 -24.00
C ASN A 245 -2.96 18.49 -24.19
N GLY A 246 -1.97 17.68 -23.82
CA GLY A 246 -0.55 18.03 -23.92
C GLY A 246 -0.07 19.03 -22.85
N VAL A 247 -0.88 19.33 -21.84
CA VAL A 247 -0.50 20.24 -20.75
C VAL A 247 0.30 19.44 -19.71
N PRO A 248 1.50 19.91 -19.28
CA PRO A 248 2.28 19.23 -18.26
C PRO A 248 1.49 19.02 -16.98
N LEU A 249 1.61 17.82 -16.40
CA LEU A 249 1.01 17.51 -15.10
C LEU A 249 1.73 18.21 -13.96
N GLY A 250 2.87 18.86 -14.20
CA GLY A 250 3.62 19.54 -13.15
C GLY A 250 4.14 18.59 -12.06
N SER A 251 4.26 17.29 -12.39
CA SER A 251 4.80 16.29 -11.48
C SER A 251 6.20 16.68 -11.05
N LYS A 252 6.58 16.41 -9.80
CA LYS A 252 7.86 16.79 -9.21
C LYS A 252 8.78 15.59 -8.99
N GLY A 253 8.20 14.42 -8.72
CA GLY A 253 8.87 13.28 -8.08
C GLY A 253 9.26 13.68 -6.67
N THR A 254 8.47 13.26 -5.69
CA THR A 254 8.63 13.68 -4.28
C THR A 254 9.28 12.59 -3.44
N VAL A 255 8.97 11.32 -3.69
CA VAL A 255 9.40 10.20 -2.85
C VAL A 255 10.13 9.18 -3.70
N LEU A 256 11.34 8.79 -3.29
CA LEU A 256 12.03 7.60 -3.76
C LEU A 256 11.66 6.44 -2.82
N VAL A 257 11.06 5.39 -3.37
CA VAL A 257 10.68 4.17 -2.66
C VAL A 257 11.65 3.05 -3.05
N THR A 258 12.22 2.38 -2.05
CA THR A 258 13.16 1.24 -2.24
C THR A 258 12.90 0.13 -1.23
N GLY A 259 13.44 -1.06 -1.50
CA GLY A 259 13.60 -2.12 -0.51
C GLY A 259 14.97 -2.06 0.17
N GLY A 260 15.26 -3.09 0.98
CA GLY A 260 16.48 -3.18 1.77
C GLY A 260 17.74 -3.34 0.93
N ASP A 261 17.68 -4.01 -0.24
CA ASP A 261 18.88 -4.22 -1.08
C ASP A 261 19.40 -2.88 -1.65
N ASN A 262 18.51 -1.91 -1.85
CA ASN A 262 18.85 -0.59 -2.38
C ASN A 262 19.02 0.50 -1.30
N GLU A 263 18.79 0.20 -0.01
CA GLU A 263 18.76 1.19 1.07
C GLU A 263 20.06 2.01 1.14
N ALA A 264 21.21 1.36 1.30
CA ALA A 264 22.49 2.05 1.42
C ALA A 264 22.81 2.93 0.20
N LEU A 265 22.47 2.45 -1.01
CA LEU A 265 22.64 3.23 -2.24
C LEU A 265 21.71 4.45 -2.27
N ALA A 266 20.47 4.29 -1.80
CA ALA A 266 19.50 5.38 -1.73
C ALA A 266 19.92 6.44 -0.70
N GLU A 267 20.43 6.02 0.47
CA GLU A 267 20.97 6.91 1.48
C GLU A 267 22.18 7.69 0.96
N ASP A 268 23.14 7.02 0.31
CA ASP A 268 24.29 7.69 -0.31
C ASP A 268 23.85 8.75 -1.34
N LEU A 269 22.84 8.40 -2.15
CA LEU A 269 22.33 9.29 -3.19
C LEU A 269 21.52 10.47 -2.63
N LEU A 270 20.79 10.33 -1.53
CA LEU A 270 19.84 11.34 -1.05
C LEU A 270 20.25 12.04 0.25
N LEU A 271 21.04 11.40 1.09
CA LEU A 271 21.37 11.86 2.44
C LEU A 271 22.82 12.32 2.60
N THR A 272 23.69 12.07 1.62
CA THR A 272 25.07 12.56 1.61
C THR A 272 25.19 13.85 0.79
N ASN A 273 25.86 14.88 1.31
CA ASN A 273 26.01 16.18 0.64
C ASN A 273 27.12 16.21 -0.45
N GLN A 274 28.01 15.22 -0.45
CA GLN A 274 29.08 15.05 -1.44
C GLN A 274 29.20 13.59 -1.87
N ILE A 275 29.47 13.35 -3.14
CA ILE A 275 29.77 12.03 -3.71
C ILE A 275 31.05 12.15 -4.53
N ASN A 276 32.04 11.29 -4.25
CA ASN A 276 33.35 11.29 -4.91
C ASN A 276 34.03 12.67 -4.92
N GLY A 277 33.96 13.41 -3.81
CA GLY A 277 34.57 14.73 -3.67
C GLY A 277 33.85 15.87 -4.41
N THR A 278 32.67 15.62 -4.98
CA THR A 278 31.84 16.63 -5.67
C THR A 278 30.50 16.82 -5.00
N THR A 279 29.89 18.00 -5.14
CA THR A 279 28.57 18.30 -4.57
C THR A 279 27.50 17.34 -5.09
N ASN A 280 26.76 16.73 -4.16
CA ASN A 280 25.64 15.87 -4.51
C ASN A 280 24.40 16.68 -4.88
N THR A 281 24.06 16.69 -6.17
CA THR A 281 22.88 17.37 -6.71
C THR A 281 21.54 16.71 -6.40
N LEU A 282 21.56 15.53 -5.77
CA LEU A 282 20.39 14.77 -5.31
C LEU A 282 20.17 14.86 -3.80
N TYR A 283 21.10 15.47 -3.06
CA TYR A 283 20.99 15.64 -1.62
C TYR A 283 19.67 16.33 -1.23
N LYS A 284 18.86 15.63 -0.42
CA LYS A 284 17.52 16.03 0.05
C LYS A 284 16.54 16.44 -1.04
N LYS A 285 16.70 15.87 -2.24
CA LYS A 285 15.88 16.23 -3.39
C LYS A 285 14.56 15.49 -3.45
N PHE A 286 14.54 14.30 -2.86
CA PHE A 286 13.38 13.43 -2.68
C PHE A 286 13.37 12.98 -1.23
N ASP A 287 12.19 12.72 -0.70
CA ASP A 287 12.06 11.96 0.54
C ASP A 287 12.41 10.50 0.24
N LEU A 288 13.14 9.85 1.15
CA LEU A 288 13.46 8.43 1.06
C LEU A 288 12.43 7.64 1.87
N LEU A 289 11.84 6.63 1.23
CA LEU A 289 10.97 5.65 1.89
C LEU A 289 11.53 4.25 1.63
N VAL A 290 12.08 3.64 2.67
CA VAL A 290 12.51 2.24 2.64
C VAL A 290 11.40 1.39 3.25
N SER A 291 11.02 0.32 2.55
CA SER A 291 10.01 -0.63 3.02
C SER A 291 10.43 -2.06 2.75
N GLU A 292 10.32 -2.91 3.77
CA GLU A 292 10.59 -4.36 3.70
C GLU A 292 9.62 -5.11 2.76
N PHE A 293 8.52 -4.46 2.37
CA PHE A 293 7.54 -5.03 1.44
C PHE A 293 7.85 -4.72 -0.02
N VAL A 294 8.91 -3.97 -0.31
CA VAL A 294 9.44 -3.82 -1.66
C VAL A 294 10.28 -5.05 -1.98
N LEU A 295 9.65 -6.01 -2.66
CA LEU A 295 10.26 -7.29 -2.98
C LEU A 295 10.59 -7.38 -4.46
N LYS A 296 11.60 -8.20 -4.80
CA LYS A 296 11.82 -8.61 -6.19
C LYS A 296 10.57 -9.35 -6.69
N PRO A 297 9.98 -8.95 -7.83
CA PRO A 297 8.86 -9.67 -8.41
C PRO A 297 9.25 -11.14 -8.60
N THR A 298 8.44 -12.06 -8.08
CA THR A 298 8.58 -13.50 -8.34
C THR A 298 8.48 -13.74 -9.84
N ALA A 299 9.44 -14.49 -10.38
CA ALA A 299 9.51 -14.85 -11.80
C ALA A 299 8.29 -15.63 -12.29
#